data_AF-A0A2S8Z738-F1
#
_entry.id   AF-A0A2S8Z738-F1
#
_cell.length_a   1.000
_cell.length_b   1.000
_cell.length_c   1.000
_cell.angle_alpha   90.00
_cell.angle_beta   90.00
_cell.angle_gamma   90.00
#
_symmetry.space_group_name_H-M   'P 1'
#
loop_
_entity.id
_entity.type
_entity.pdbx_description
1 polymer ?
#
loop_
_entity_poly.entity_id
_entity_poly.type
_entity_poly.pdbx_seq_one_letter_code
_entity_poly.pdbx_strand_id
1 'polypeptide(L)'
;MHGEYKVPGGKLVVVDLEIEDDRISRFRLAGDFFLEPDTALDDIDAAVNGLPAESDATAIAAAVREALPDGAQLLGFTPEAVGTAVRRALVTAPGWRDFDWEIVHEKAVSPRMNLALDEVLTARVGEGRRRPTLRIWEWNESAVVIGSFQSYRNEVDPEGAARHGFDVVRRISGGGAMLMAAGQIITYSLYVPASLVAGMTFADSYAFLDDWVLQALRSLGIDAVYQPLNDIASPTGKIGGAAQKRLANGGVLHHATLSYDIDGQMMTEVLRIGREKLSDKGTASAAKRVDPLRSQTGLERAEIIERFKDTFRSLTDAETGSISADEYADAEALVASKFATEAWLHRVP
;
A
#
# COMPACT_ATOMS: atom_id res chain seq x y z
N MET A 1 5.92 -19.60 -18.85
CA MET A 1 5.58 -18.65 -17.78
C MET A 1 6.30 -19.09 -16.52
N HIS A 2 6.76 -18.15 -15.70
CA HIS A 2 7.61 -18.42 -14.55
C HIS A 2 7.12 -17.61 -13.34
N GLY A 3 7.06 -18.23 -12.16
CA GLY A 3 6.60 -17.57 -10.94
C GLY A 3 7.37 -18.03 -9.72
N GLU A 4 7.69 -17.10 -8.83
CA GLU A 4 8.41 -17.38 -7.59
C GLU A 4 7.67 -16.85 -6.36
N TYR A 5 7.75 -17.59 -5.26
CA TYR A 5 7.18 -17.20 -3.97
C TYR A 5 8.07 -17.65 -2.82
N LYS A 6 8.61 -16.69 -2.06
CA LYS A 6 9.33 -16.98 -0.81
C LYS A 6 8.33 -17.08 0.34
N VAL A 7 8.18 -18.26 0.91
CA VAL A 7 7.28 -18.51 2.05
C VAL A 7 7.82 -17.77 3.29
N PRO A 8 7.02 -16.94 3.99
CA PRO A 8 7.46 -16.26 5.20
C PRO A 8 7.96 -17.23 6.27
N GLY A 9 9.22 -17.08 6.68
CA GLY A 9 9.87 -18.03 7.62
C GLY A 9 10.13 -19.43 7.03
N GLY A 10 9.88 -19.62 5.74
CA GLY A 10 10.00 -20.88 5.03
C GLY A 10 10.98 -20.81 3.86
N LYS A 11 10.67 -21.57 2.82
CA LYS A 11 11.50 -21.86 1.65
C LYS A 11 10.91 -21.19 0.40
N LEU A 12 11.75 -21.07 -0.63
CA LEU A 12 11.43 -20.56 -1.94
C LEU A 12 10.69 -21.65 -2.72
N VAL A 13 9.56 -21.27 -3.28
CA VAL A 13 8.77 -22.05 -4.23
C VAL A 13 8.89 -21.36 -5.59
N VAL A 14 9.20 -22.13 -6.61
CA VAL A 14 9.37 -21.70 -8.00
C VAL A 14 8.47 -22.58 -8.85
N VAL A 15 7.78 -21.99 -9.82
CA VAL A 15 6.98 -22.73 -10.77
C VAL A 15 7.25 -22.27 -12.19
N ASP A 16 7.29 -23.23 -13.10
CA ASP A 16 7.29 -23.00 -14.55
C ASP A 16 6.04 -23.66 -15.14
N LEU A 17 5.36 -22.99 -16.07
CA LEU A 17 4.17 -23.51 -16.73
C LEU A 17 3.93 -22.88 -18.10
N GLU A 18 3.05 -23.50 -18.88
CA GLU A 18 2.49 -22.99 -20.12
C GLU A 18 0.95 -22.96 -20.04
N ILE A 19 0.31 -22.32 -21.03
CA ILE A 19 -1.15 -22.34 -21.19
C ILE A 19 -1.47 -22.90 -22.58
N GLU A 20 -2.27 -23.97 -22.61
CA GLU A 20 -2.81 -24.60 -23.83
C GLU A 20 -4.33 -24.74 -23.65
N ASP A 21 -5.12 -24.23 -24.60
CA ASP A 21 -6.60 -24.27 -24.59
C ASP A 21 -7.24 -23.76 -23.27
N ASP A 22 -6.79 -22.60 -22.77
CA ASP A 22 -7.21 -21.98 -21.51
C ASP A 22 -6.99 -22.83 -20.24
N ARG A 23 -6.07 -23.80 -20.32
CA ARG A 23 -5.71 -24.68 -19.20
C ARG A 23 -4.21 -24.66 -18.96
N ILE A 24 -3.81 -24.85 -17.71
CA ILE A 24 -2.40 -24.94 -17.32
C ILE A 24 -1.81 -26.22 -17.92
N SER A 25 -0.67 -26.10 -18.58
CA SER A 25 0.06 -27.22 -19.17
C SER A 25 1.56 -27.13 -18.84
N ARG A 26 2.27 -28.26 -18.94
CA ARG A 26 3.71 -28.37 -18.66
C ARG A 26 4.15 -27.73 -17.33
N PHE A 27 3.26 -27.74 -16.34
CA PHE A 27 3.56 -27.22 -15.01
C PHE A 27 4.69 -28.03 -14.36
N ARG A 28 5.61 -27.32 -13.71
CA ARG A 28 6.69 -27.87 -12.89
C ARG A 28 6.86 -27.06 -11.62
N LEU A 29 6.92 -27.76 -10.49
CA LEU A 29 7.27 -27.20 -9.20
C LEU A 29 8.75 -27.42 -8.85
N ALA A 30 9.44 -26.36 -8.40
CA ALA A 30 10.83 -26.39 -7.96
C ALA A 30 11.06 -25.47 -6.75
N GLY A 31 12.20 -25.57 -6.06
CA GLY A 31 12.49 -24.71 -4.91
C GLY A 31 13.61 -25.21 -4.00
N ASP A 32 13.82 -24.52 -2.87
CA ASP A 32 14.76 -24.95 -1.79
C ASP A 32 14.03 -25.57 -0.57
N PHE A 33 12.81 -26.09 -0.81
CA PHE A 33 11.98 -26.81 0.16
C PHE A 33 12.32 -28.30 0.26
N PHE A 34 11.73 -28.98 1.24
CA PHE A 34 11.79 -30.45 1.33
C PHE A 34 10.38 -31.05 1.22
N LEU A 35 10.30 -32.20 0.56
CA LEU A 35 9.08 -32.97 0.33
C LEU A 35 9.38 -34.45 0.56
N GLU A 36 8.54 -35.12 1.35
CA GLU A 36 8.68 -36.56 1.65
C GLU A 36 7.30 -37.24 1.53
N PRO A 37 7.15 -38.30 0.70
CA PRO A 37 8.15 -38.79 -0.25
C PRO A 37 8.39 -37.77 -1.38
N ASP A 38 9.60 -37.77 -1.96
CA ASP A 38 9.95 -36.89 -3.08
C ASP A 38 9.08 -37.14 -4.32
N THR A 39 8.59 -38.37 -4.49
CA THR A 39 7.63 -38.75 -5.54
C THR A 39 6.31 -37.99 -5.49
N ALA A 40 5.94 -37.41 -4.33
CA ALA A 40 4.74 -36.57 -4.24
C ALA A 40 4.85 -35.30 -5.11
N LEU A 41 6.05 -34.94 -5.59
CA LEU A 41 6.23 -33.84 -6.54
C LEU A 41 5.48 -34.10 -7.85
N ASP A 42 5.50 -35.34 -8.34
CA ASP A 42 4.81 -35.73 -9.58
C ASP A 42 3.28 -35.64 -9.41
N ASP A 43 2.77 -35.97 -8.22
CA ASP A 43 1.35 -35.85 -7.89
C ASP A 43 0.90 -34.38 -7.87
N ILE A 44 1.73 -33.49 -7.30
CA ILE A 44 1.48 -32.04 -7.32
C ILE A 44 1.48 -31.52 -8.75
N ASP A 45 2.47 -31.91 -9.56
CA ASP A 45 2.58 -31.45 -10.95
C ASP A 45 1.37 -31.92 -11.78
N ALA A 46 0.95 -33.17 -11.59
CA ALA A 46 -0.24 -33.73 -12.24
C ALA A 46 -1.54 -33.04 -11.80
N ALA A 47 -1.66 -32.66 -10.53
CA ALA A 47 -2.84 -32.00 -9.99
C ALA A 47 -3.06 -30.59 -10.55
N VAL A 48 -1.97 -29.87 -10.81
CA VAL A 48 -2.02 -28.50 -11.36
C VAL A 48 -2.20 -28.50 -12.88
N ASN A 49 -1.60 -29.48 -13.58
CA ASN A 49 -1.80 -29.65 -15.02
C ASN A 49 -3.27 -29.94 -15.35
N GLY A 50 -3.83 -29.16 -16.27
CA GLY A 50 -5.24 -29.24 -16.68
C GLY A 50 -6.18 -28.39 -15.82
N LEU A 51 -5.74 -27.71 -14.77
CA LEU A 51 -6.60 -26.71 -14.13
C LEU A 51 -6.89 -25.55 -15.11
N PRO A 52 -8.10 -24.95 -15.08
CA PRO A 52 -8.36 -23.73 -15.84
C PRO A 52 -7.35 -22.63 -15.50
N ALA A 53 -6.87 -21.88 -16.50
CA ALA A 53 -5.90 -20.79 -16.32
C ALA A 53 -6.41 -19.68 -15.38
N GLU A 54 -7.72 -19.56 -15.26
CA GLU A 54 -8.42 -18.62 -14.37
C GLU A 54 -8.54 -19.10 -12.92
N SER A 55 -8.13 -20.33 -12.59
CA SER A 55 -8.21 -20.88 -11.23
C SER A 55 -7.50 -19.98 -10.22
N ASP A 56 -8.17 -19.66 -9.11
CA ASP A 56 -7.58 -18.86 -8.04
C ASP A 56 -6.59 -19.67 -7.18
N ALA A 57 -5.80 -18.98 -6.33
CA ALA A 57 -4.79 -19.63 -5.50
C ALA A 57 -5.39 -20.66 -4.53
N THR A 58 -6.65 -20.47 -4.10
CA THR A 58 -7.34 -21.37 -3.17
C THR A 58 -7.77 -22.65 -3.86
N ALA A 59 -8.32 -22.57 -5.07
CA ALA A 59 -8.67 -23.72 -5.90
C ALA A 59 -7.45 -24.55 -6.26
N ILE A 60 -6.34 -23.89 -6.64
CA ILE A 60 -5.07 -24.57 -6.92
C ILE A 60 -4.55 -25.26 -5.65
N ALA A 61 -4.54 -24.58 -4.50
CA ALA A 61 -4.10 -25.18 -3.24
C ALA A 61 -4.97 -26.38 -2.82
N ALA A 62 -6.27 -26.35 -3.10
CA ALA A 62 -7.18 -27.47 -2.84
C ALA A 62 -6.84 -28.69 -3.71
N ALA A 63 -6.63 -28.49 -5.01
CA ALA A 63 -6.24 -29.56 -5.94
C ALA A 63 -4.91 -30.21 -5.51
N VAL A 64 -3.92 -29.38 -5.14
CA VAL A 64 -2.63 -29.86 -4.62
C VAL A 64 -2.83 -30.69 -3.35
N ARG A 65 -3.67 -30.24 -2.41
CA ARG A 65 -3.93 -30.97 -1.16
C ARG A 65 -4.60 -32.33 -1.38
N GLU A 66 -5.53 -32.41 -2.34
CA GLU A 66 -6.25 -33.64 -2.66
C GLU A 66 -5.36 -34.69 -3.34
N ALA A 67 -4.35 -34.23 -4.09
CA ALA A 67 -3.43 -35.12 -4.80
C ALA A 67 -2.30 -35.68 -3.93
N LEU A 68 -1.99 -35.06 -2.79
CA LEU A 68 -0.90 -35.51 -1.92
C LEU A 68 -1.21 -36.89 -1.32
N PRO A 69 -0.23 -37.82 -1.29
CA PRO A 69 -0.41 -39.11 -0.66
C PRO A 69 -0.56 -38.97 0.86
N ASP A 70 -1.26 -39.94 1.48
CA ASP A 70 -1.44 -39.98 2.93
C ASP A 70 -0.09 -39.96 3.66
N GLY A 71 0.08 -38.98 4.54
CA GLY A 71 1.31 -38.81 5.34
C GLY A 71 2.42 -38.03 4.66
N ALA A 72 2.19 -37.44 3.48
CA ALA A 72 3.15 -36.54 2.84
C ALA A 72 3.55 -35.37 3.75
N GLN A 73 4.84 -35.07 3.81
CA GLN A 73 5.39 -33.97 4.60
C GLN A 73 5.93 -32.87 3.69
N LEU A 74 5.36 -31.68 3.81
CA LEU A 74 5.82 -30.48 3.13
C LEU A 74 6.55 -29.60 4.13
N LEU A 75 7.87 -29.44 3.97
CA LEU A 75 8.69 -28.67 4.89
C LEU A 75 9.24 -27.43 4.19
N GLY A 76 8.83 -26.27 4.71
CA GLY A 76 9.22 -24.98 4.18
C GLY A 76 8.28 -24.43 3.10
N PHE A 77 7.24 -25.17 2.72
CA PHE A 77 6.19 -24.68 1.83
C PHE A 77 4.83 -25.30 2.14
N THR A 78 3.78 -24.77 1.55
CA THR A 78 2.40 -25.26 1.69
C THR A 78 1.70 -25.31 0.34
N PRO A 79 0.55 -26.01 0.20
CA PRO A 79 -0.25 -25.96 -1.02
C PRO A 79 -0.64 -24.52 -1.43
N GLU A 80 -0.89 -23.64 -0.47
CA GLU A 80 -1.15 -22.20 -0.71
C GLU A 80 0.07 -21.48 -1.31
N ALA A 81 1.28 -21.89 -0.95
CA ALA A 81 2.50 -21.37 -1.53
C ALA A 81 2.62 -21.73 -3.03
N VAL A 82 2.22 -22.96 -3.39
CA VAL A 82 2.14 -23.40 -4.80
C VAL A 82 1.08 -22.60 -5.55
N GLY A 83 -0.12 -22.47 -4.99
CA GLY A 83 -1.19 -21.65 -5.57
C GLY A 83 -0.77 -20.19 -5.78
N THR A 84 -0.02 -19.62 -4.83
CA THR A 84 0.52 -18.27 -4.94
C THR A 84 1.57 -18.16 -6.05
N ALA A 85 2.51 -19.11 -6.14
CA ALA A 85 3.53 -19.14 -7.19
C ALA A 85 2.90 -19.32 -8.59
N VAL A 86 1.91 -20.20 -8.72
CA VAL A 86 1.13 -20.41 -9.96
C VAL A 86 0.41 -19.14 -10.36
N ARG A 87 -0.28 -18.46 -9.42
CA ARG A 87 -0.92 -17.18 -9.71
C ARG A 87 0.09 -16.14 -10.13
N ARG A 88 1.30 -16.10 -9.56
CA ARG A 88 2.37 -15.19 -9.98
C ARG A 88 2.94 -15.50 -11.36
N ALA A 89 2.92 -16.77 -11.78
CA ALA A 89 3.32 -17.16 -13.13
C ALA A 89 2.26 -16.84 -14.19
N LEU A 90 0.98 -17.09 -13.86
CA LEU A 90 -0.17 -16.92 -14.76
C LEU A 90 -0.64 -15.49 -14.88
N VAL A 91 -0.63 -14.76 -13.76
CA VAL A 91 -0.74 -13.33 -13.80
C VAL A 91 0.64 -12.87 -14.26
N THR A 92 0.79 -12.56 -15.55
CA THR A 92 1.66 -11.42 -15.90
C THR A 92 1.16 -10.30 -15.02
N ALA A 93 1.83 -10.06 -13.87
CA ALA A 93 1.48 -8.99 -12.96
C ALA A 93 1.28 -7.78 -13.85
N PRO A 94 0.06 -7.25 -14.00
CA PRO A 94 -0.15 -6.23 -14.98
C PRO A 94 0.82 -5.12 -14.63
N GLY A 95 1.69 -4.82 -15.57
CA GLY A 95 2.72 -3.82 -15.38
C GLY A 95 2.03 -2.49 -15.11
N TRP A 96 2.75 -1.57 -14.50
CA TRP A 96 2.32 -0.17 -14.43
C TRP A 96 1.84 0.36 -15.80
N ARG A 97 2.32 -0.19 -16.92
CA ARG A 97 1.95 0.18 -18.29
C ARG A 97 0.70 -0.51 -18.86
N ASP A 98 0.12 -1.48 -18.17
CA ASP A 98 -1.09 -2.19 -18.64
C ASP A 98 -2.38 -1.41 -18.33
N PHE A 99 -2.24 -0.21 -17.74
CA PHE A 99 -3.34 0.67 -17.42
C PHE A 99 -3.07 2.08 -17.95
N ASP A 100 -4.13 2.77 -18.38
CA ASP A 100 -4.07 4.20 -18.69
C ASP A 100 -4.10 5.01 -17.39
N TRP A 101 -2.97 5.56 -16.98
CA TRP A 101 -2.85 6.30 -15.72
C TRP A 101 -3.14 7.79 -15.87
N GLU A 102 -3.63 8.39 -14.79
CA GLU A 102 -3.68 9.84 -14.62
C GLU A 102 -2.82 10.30 -13.44
N ILE A 103 -2.20 11.47 -13.60
CA ILE A 103 -1.61 12.25 -12.50
C ILE A 103 -2.49 13.45 -12.23
N VAL A 104 -3.00 13.55 -11.01
CA VAL A 104 -3.81 14.66 -10.51
C VAL A 104 -3.02 15.45 -9.47
N HIS A 105 -2.84 16.74 -9.69
CA HIS A 105 -2.24 17.67 -8.73
C HIS A 105 -2.99 18.99 -8.80
N GLU A 106 -3.98 19.15 -7.91
CA GLU A 106 -4.87 20.30 -7.89
C GLU A 106 -4.59 21.22 -6.70
N LYS A 107 -5.37 22.31 -6.60
CA LYS A 107 -5.28 23.28 -5.52
C LYS A 107 -5.46 22.65 -4.14
N ALA A 108 -4.96 23.36 -3.13
CA ALA A 108 -5.14 23.01 -1.74
C ALA A 108 -6.62 22.92 -1.33
N VAL A 109 -6.96 21.87 -0.58
CA VAL A 109 -8.29 21.64 0.01
C VAL A 109 -8.16 21.24 1.48
N SER A 110 -9.28 21.18 2.21
CA SER A 110 -9.28 20.76 3.62
C SER A 110 -8.88 19.29 3.78
N PRO A 111 -8.28 18.89 4.91
CA PRO A 111 -8.11 17.50 5.34
C PRO A 111 -9.35 16.64 5.13
N ARG A 112 -10.54 17.13 5.49
CA ARG A 112 -11.79 16.37 5.30
C ARG A 112 -12.11 16.15 3.83
N MET A 113 -11.95 17.18 3.00
CA MET A 113 -12.16 17.06 1.54
C MET A 113 -11.17 16.09 0.92
N ASN A 114 -9.90 16.22 1.30
CA ASN A 114 -8.83 15.32 0.88
C ASN A 114 -9.14 13.85 1.20
N LEU A 115 -9.61 13.57 2.42
CA LEU A 115 -10.01 12.23 2.86
C LEU A 115 -11.28 11.72 2.18
N ALA A 116 -12.24 12.61 1.88
CA ALA A 116 -13.44 12.25 1.14
C ALA A 116 -13.13 11.91 -0.32
N LEU A 117 -12.28 12.69 -0.97
CA LEU A 117 -11.79 12.41 -2.33
C LEU A 117 -11.07 11.06 -2.40
N ASP A 118 -10.27 10.69 -1.39
CA ASP A 118 -9.68 9.36 -1.30
C ASP A 118 -10.73 8.24 -1.39
N GLU A 119 -11.85 8.37 -0.67
CA GLU A 119 -12.92 7.38 -0.70
C GLU A 119 -13.66 7.36 -2.04
N VAL A 120 -14.04 8.54 -2.55
CA VAL A 120 -14.77 8.67 -3.83
C VAL A 120 -13.94 8.13 -4.99
N LEU A 121 -12.70 8.59 -5.13
CA LEU A 121 -11.86 8.25 -6.29
C LEU A 121 -11.46 6.77 -6.25
N THR A 122 -11.16 6.22 -5.07
CA THR A 122 -10.91 4.78 -4.92
C THR A 122 -12.15 3.96 -5.30
N ALA A 123 -13.34 4.39 -4.86
CA ALA A 123 -14.58 3.69 -5.19
C ALA A 123 -14.85 3.72 -6.71
N ARG A 124 -14.67 4.87 -7.36
CA ARG A 124 -14.86 5.03 -8.81
C ARG A 124 -13.87 4.21 -9.63
N VAL A 125 -12.62 4.07 -9.19
CA VAL A 125 -11.66 3.15 -9.83
C VAL A 125 -12.13 1.70 -9.70
N GLY A 126 -12.59 1.29 -8.52
CA GLY A 126 -13.17 -0.05 -8.31
C GLY A 126 -14.38 -0.34 -9.22
N GLU A 127 -15.21 0.67 -9.45
CA GLU A 127 -16.37 0.62 -10.34
C GLU A 127 -16.01 0.70 -11.84
N GLY A 128 -14.74 0.92 -12.20
CA GLY A 128 -14.32 1.15 -13.59
C GLY A 128 -14.79 2.48 -14.18
N ARG A 129 -15.26 3.41 -13.34
CA ARG A 129 -15.72 4.76 -13.74
C ARG A 129 -14.60 5.80 -13.76
N ARG A 130 -13.43 5.45 -13.23
CA ARG A 130 -12.22 6.26 -13.25
C ARG A 130 -11.02 5.39 -13.59
N ARG A 131 -10.09 5.96 -14.35
CA ARG A 131 -8.76 5.40 -14.59
C ARG A 131 -7.93 5.30 -13.29
N PRO A 132 -6.98 4.36 -13.18
CA PRO A 132 -6.02 4.36 -12.08
C PRO A 132 -5.30 5.71 -12.00
N THR A 133 -5.13 6.22 -10.79
CA THR A 133 -4.72 7.62 -10.61
C THR A 133 -3.65 7.74 -9.52
N LEU A 134 -2.58 8.48 -9.81
CA LEU A 134 -1.72 9.09 -8.80
C LEU A 134 -2.25 10.49 -8.49
N ARG A 135 -2.61 10.77 -7.24
CA ARG A 135 -3.01 12.09 -6.78
C ARG A 135 -2.01 12.64 -5.78
N ILE A 136 -1.45 13.82 -6.06
CA ILE A 136 -0.67 14.59 -5.09
C ILE A 136 -1.60 15.52 -4.32
N TRP A 137 -1.49 15.51 -3.00
CA TRP A 137 -2.35 16.30 -2.14
C TRP A 137 -1.76 17.67 -1.85
N GLU A 138 -2.62 18.67 -1.85
CA GLU A 138 -2.34 19.97 -1.29
C GLU A 138 -3.31 20.28 -0.15
N TRP A 139 -2.82 20.99 0.86
CA TRP A 139 -3.49 21.19 2.14
C TRP A 139 -3.64 22.68 2.40
N ASN A 140 -4.87 23.15 2.68
CA ASN A 140 -5.10 24.54 3.07
C ASN A 140 -5.10 24.72 4.61
N GLU A 141 -5.12 23.62 5.37
CA GLU A 141 -5.08 23.59 6.82
C GLU A 141 -4.36 22.32 7.31
N SER A 142 -3.80 22.39 8.52
CA SER A 142 -3.06 21.30 9.15
C SER A 142 -3.98 20.40 9.97
N ALA A 143 -3.74 19.09 9.98
CA ALA A 143 -4.51 18.16 10.79
C ALA A 143 -3.72 16.94 11.27
N VAL A 144 -4.15 16.38 12.40
CA VAL A 144 -3.82 15.02 12.80
C VAL A 144 -4.81 14.08 12.12
N VAL A 145 -4.30 13.15 11.33
CA VAL A 145 -5.10 12.12 10.66
C VAL A 145 -4.98 10.80 11.42
N ILE A 146 -6.02 10.41 12.14
CA ILE A 146 -6.08 9.11 12.85
C ILE A 146 -6.60 8.00 11.92
N GLY A 147 -6.10 6.79 12.11
CA GLY A 147 -6.52 5.60 11.36
C GLY A 147 -7.95 5.17 11.69
N SER A 148 -8.59 4.43 10.80
CA SER A 148 -10.01 4.05 10.90
C SER A 148 -10.38 3.29 12.18
N PHE A 149 -9.42 2.56 12.78
CA PHE A 149 -9.62 1.75 13.98
C PHE A 149 -9.02 2.36 15.26
N GLN A 150 -8.38 3.53 15.16
CA GLN A 150 -7.69 4.11 16.32
C GLN A 150 -8.64 4.86 17.26
N SER A 151 -8.31 4.88 18.56
CA SER A 151 -9.04 5.67 19.55
C SER A 151 -8.57 7.13 19.53
N TYR A 152 -9.48 8.06 19.23
CA TYR A 152 -9.18 9.51 19.26
C TYR A 152 -8.44 9.92 20.54
N ARG A 153 -8.93 9.48 21.72
CA ARG A 153 -8.38 9.87 23.02
C ARG A 153 -6.99 9.30 23.30
N ASN A 154 -6.65 8.16 22.68
CA ASN A 154 -5.37 7.49 22.92
C ASN A 154 -4.28 7.99 21.99
N GLU A 155 -4.64 8.51 20.81
CA GLU A 155 -3.66 8.89 19.78
C GLU A 155 -3.30 10.38 19.79
N VAL A 156 -4.24 11.24 20.21
CA VAL A 156 -4.08 12.69 20.08
C VAL A 156 -4.17 13.36 21.42
N ASP A 157 -3.30 14.35 21.65
CA ASP A 157 -3.49 15.31 22.71
C ASP A 157 -4.30 16.52 22.20
N PRO A 158 -5.58 16.67 22.58
CA PRO A 158 -6.43 17.71 22.01
C PRO A 158 -5.92 19.13 22.34
N GLU A 159 -5.33 19.32 23.51
CA GLU A 159 -4.74 20.60 23.90
C GLU A 159 -3.48 20.92 23.09
N GLY A 160 -2.61 19.93 22.87
CA GLY A 160 -1.45 20.05 22.00
C GLY A 160 -1.85 20.34 20.54
N ALA A 161 -2.82 19.61 20.00
CA ALA A 161 -3.35 19.84 18.66
C ALA A 161 -3.90 21.26 18.49
N ALA A 162 -4.76 21.70 19.42
CA ALA A 162 -5.33 23.06 19.39
C ALA A 162 -4.25 24.15 19.50
N ARG A 163 -3.25 23.97 20.37
CA ARG A 163 -2.14 24.92 20.55
C ARG A 163 -1.33 25.13 19.27
N HIS A 164 -1.12 24.06 18.51
CA HIS A 164 -0.36 24.08 17.26
C HIS A 164 -1.23 24.28 16.01
N GLY A 165 -2.54 24.55 16.17
CA GLY A 165 -3.46 24.81 15.07
C GLY A 165 -3.77 23.57 14.21
N PHE A 166 -3.70 22.37 14.79
CA PHE A 166 -4.08 21.13 14.12
C PHE A 166 -5.52 20.77 14.43
N ASP A 167 -6.30 20.55 13.37
CA ASP A 167 -7.56 19.83 13.48
C ASP A 167 -7.31 18.32 13.66
N VAL A 168 -8.35 17.55 13.98
CA VAL A 168 -8.25 16.09 14.05
C VAL A 168 -9.32 15.47 13.17
N VAL A 169 -8.87 14.62 12.25
CA VAL A 169 -9.74 13.96 11.26
C VAL A 169 -9.44 12.46 11.20
N ARG A 170 -10.40 11.66 10.75
CA ARG A 170 -10.27 10.20 10.64
C ARG A 170 -10.31 9.74 9.19
N ARG A 171 -9.33 8.96 8.77
CA ARG A 171 -9.27 8.35 7.42
C ARG A 171 -9.95 6.98 7.37
N ILE A 172 -10.25 6.51 6.15
CA ILE A 172 -10.87 5.19 5.92
C ILE A 172 -9.89 4.01 6.00
N SER A 173 -8.60 4.27 5.86
CA SER A 173 -7.56 3.25 5.97
C SER A 173 -7.12 3.04 7.41
N GLY A 174 -6.55 1.86 7.69
CA GLY A 174 -5.95 1.54 8.98
C GLY A 174 -4.58 2.21 9.15
N GLY A 175 -3.80 1.77 10.14
CA GLY A 175 -2.48 2.31 10.45
C GLY A 175 -2.49 3.37 11.56
N GLY A 176 -1.31 3.87 11.90
CA GLY A 176 -1.10 4.84 13.00
C GLY A 176 -1.59 6.26 12.69
N ALA A 177 -1.56 7.13 13.70
CA ALA A 177 -1.88 8.54 13.55
C ALA A 177 -0.74 9.25 12.82
N MET A 178 -1.07 10.24 11.99
CA MET A 178 -0.10 11.03 11.23
C MET A 178 -0.33 12.52 11.48
N LEU A 179 0.75 13.26 11.74
CA LEU A 179 0.73 14.70 11.80
C LEU A 179 0.89 15.27 10.37
N MET A 180 -0.14 15.91 9.85
CA MET A 180 -0.19 16.45 8.50
C MET A 180 -0.12 17.97 8.56
N ALA A 181 1.10 18.50 8.59
CA ALA A 181 1.35 19.93 8.71
C ALA A 181 1.44 20.57 7.31
N ALA A 182 0.50 21.47 6.99
CA ALA A 182 0.42 22.09 5.67
C ALA A 182 1.77 22.72 5.27
N GLY A 183 2.26 22.39 4.07
CA GLY A 183 3.56 22.84 3.56
C GLY A 183 4.79 22.08 4.08
N GLN A 184 4.67 21.27 5.14
CA GLN A 184 5.79 20.52 5.74
C GLN A 184 5.79 19.02 5.39
N ILE A 185 4.84 18.58 4.57
CA ILE A 185 4.71 17.19 4.11
C ILE A 185 4.51 17.10 2.61
N ILE A 186 4.85 15.97 2.04
CA ILE A 186 4.40 15.54 0.71
C ILE A 186 3.51 14.32 0.91
N THR A 187 2.28 14.41 0.42
CA THR A 187 1.30 13.32 0.52
C THR A 187 0.80 12.97 -0.86
N TYR A 188 0.70 11.68 -1.13
CA TYR A 188 0.13 11.17 -2.36
C TYR A 188 -0.81 10.01 -2.11
N SER A 189 -1.66 9.72 -3.08
CA SER A 189 -2.49 8.53 -3.13
C SER A 189 -2.47 7.89 -4.50
N LEU A 190 -2.48 6.57 -4.50
CA LEU A 190 -2.74 5.73 -5.65
C LEU A 190 -4.14 5.14 -5.47
N TYR A 191 -5.00 5.38 -6.45
CA TYR A 191 -6.31 4.75 -6.58
C TYR A 191 -6.18 3.72 -7.69
N VAL A 192 -6.22 2.43 -7.34
CA VAL A 192 -5.89 1.34 -8.29
C VAL A 192 -6.94 0.24 -8.24
N PRO A 193 -7.20 -0.46 -9.36
CA PRO A 193 -8.08 -1.63 -9.37
C PRO A 193 -7.39 -2.79 -8.66
N ALA A 194 -8.17 -3.66 -8.03
CA ALA A 194 -7.66 -4.84 -7.34
C ALA A 194 -6.86 -5.78 -8.25
N SER A 195 -7.12 -5.75 -9.58
CA SER A 195 -6.36 -6.49 -10.58
C SER A 195 -4.88 -6.09 -10.64
N LEU A 196 -4.52 -4.84 -10.35
CA LEU A 196 -3.12 -4.39 -10.34
C LEU A 196 -2.27 -5.12 -9.30
N VAL A 197 -2.90 -5.49 -8.18
CA VAL A 197 -2.25 -6.14 -7.03
C VAL A 197 -2.74 -7.57 -6.82
N ALA A 198 -3.36 -8.17 -7.85
CA ALA A 198 -3.88 -9.53 -7.78
C ALA A 198 -2.74 -10.54 -7.66
N GLY A 199 -2.90 -11.54 -6.79
CA GLY A 199 -1.86 -12.55 -6.53
C GLY A 199 -0.69 -12.08 -5.66
N MET A 200 -0.65 -10.81 -5.26
CA MET A 200 0.32 -10.30 -4.30
C MET A 200 -0.17 -10.55 -2.87
N THR A 201 0.77 -10.82 -1.95
CA THR A 201 0.42 -10.75 -0.52
C THR A 201 0.15 -9.30 -0.12
N PHE A 202 -0.45 -9.09 1.05
CA PHE A 202 -0.68 -7.72 1.54
C PHE A 202 0.65 -6.94 1.67
N ALA A 203 1.69 -7.55 2.23
CA ALA A 203 3.00 -6.91 2.37
C ALA A 203 3.69 -6.63 1.04
N ASP A 204 3.60 -7.55 0.08
CA ASP A 204 4.16 -7.35 -1.27
C ASP A 204 3.45 -6.21 -2.00
N SER A 205 2.12 -6.07 -1.80
CA SER A 205 1.38 -4.98 -2.43
C SER A 205 1.75 -3.59 -1.90
N TYR A 206 2.27 -3.48 -0.67
CA TYR A 206 2.86 -2.21 -0.20
C TYR A 206 4.18 -1.96 -0.92
N ALA A 207 5.11 -2.92 -0.87
CA ALA A 207 6.40 -2.79 -1.52
C ALA A 207 6.28 -2.44 -3.00
N PHE A 208 5.36 -3.12 -3.71
CA PHE A 208 5.07 -2.87 -5.13
C PHE A 208 4.54 -1.45 -5.37
N LEU A 209 3.57 -0.98 -4.58
CA LEU A 209 2.96 0.34 -4.76
C LEU A 209 3.84 1.50 -4.24
N ASP A 210 4.80 1.23 -3.35
CA ASP A 210 5.80 2.20 -2.87
C ASP A 210 7.03 2.29 -3.80
N ASP A 211 7.26 1.30 -4.69
CA ASP A 211 8.52 1.22 -5.45
C ASP A 211 8.77 2.44 -6.34
N TRP A 212 7.75 2.98 -7.00
CA TRP A 212 7.89 4.16 -7.85
C TRP A 212 8.41 5.38 -7.07
N VAL A 213 7.97 5.57 -5.81
CA VAL A 213 8.41 6.72 -5.00
C VAL A 213 9.81 6.49 -4.46
N LEU A 214 10.19 5.24 -4.18
CA LEU A 214 11.58 4.91 -3.84
C LEU A 214 12.53 5.22 -5.01
N GLN A 215 12.13 4.89 -6.25
CA GLN A 215 12.89 5.27 -7.44
C GLN A 215 13.00 6.79 -7.57
N ALA A 216 11.90 7.53 -7.35
CA ALA A 216 11.90 8.99 -7.41
C ALA A 216 12.85 9.60 -6.36
N LEU A 217 12.79 9.11 -5.11
CA LEU A 217 13.66 9.55 -4.02
C LEU A 217 15.14 9.23 -4.30
N ARG A 218 15.44 8.06 -4.85
CA ARG A 218 16.82 7.69 -5.27
C ARG A 218 17.34 8.59 -6.37
N SER A 219 16.48 8.99 -7.32
CA SER A 219 16.87 9.95 -8.37
C SER A 219 17.23 11.34 -7.81
N LEU A 220 16.74 11.67 -6.62
CA LEU A 220 17.07 12.88 -5.87
C LEU A 220 18.32 12.73 -4.98
N GLY A 221 19.01 11.60 -5.04
CA GLY A 221 20.20 11.32 -4.23
C GLY A 221 19.91 10.80 -2.82
N ILE A 222 18.66 10.46 -2.50
CA ILE A 222 18.29 9.87 -1.21
C ILE A 222 18.44 8.35 -1.30
N ASP A 223 19.20 7.74 -0.38
CA ASP A 223 19.30 6.28 -0.24
C ASP A 223 18.01 5.69 0.39
N ALA A 224 16.90 5.83 -0.34
CA ALA A 224 15.58 5.44 0.12
C ALA A 224 15.40 3.91 0.05
N VAL A 225 14.96 3.34 1.17
CA VAL A 225 14.67 1.92 1.32
C VAL A 225 13.26 1.70 1.86
N TYR A 226 12.63 0.62 1.39
CA TYR A 226 11.40 0.11 1.96
C TYR A 226 11.72 -0.67 3.24
N GLN A 227 11.02 -0.36 4.32
CA GLN A 227 11.05 -1.12 5.56
C GLN A 227 9.65 -1.68 5.84
N PRO A 228 9.45 -3.00 5.76
CA PRO A 228 8.16 -3.62 6.03
C PRO A 228 7.61 -3.23 7.42
N LEU A 229 6.30 -3.06 7.57
CA LEU A 229 5.25 -3.31 6.58
C LEU A 229 4.98 -2.15 5.61
N ASN A 230 5.41 -0.94 5.91
CA ASN A 230 4.89 0.26 5.24
C ASN A 230 5.74 1.52 5.45
N ASP A 231 6.97 1.40 5.93
CA ASP A 231 7.85 2.53 6.19
C ASP A 231 8.74 2.80 4.98
N ILE A 232 8.89 4.08 4.62
CA ILE A 232 9.92 4.57 3.70
C ILE A 232 10.98 5.25 4.55
N ALA A 233 12.22 4.78 4.45
CA ALA A 233 13.32 5.21 5.31
C ALA A 233 14.60 5.47 4.53
N SER A 234 15.55 6.13 5.17
CA SER A 234 16.95 6.29 4.77
C SER A 234 17.84 5.75 5.90
N PRO A 235 19.16 5.62 5.70
CA PRO A 235 20.10 5.31 6.79
C PRO A 235 20.04 6.30 7.97
N THR A 236 19.60 7.53 7.72
CA THR A 236 19.52 8.63 8.68
C THR A 236 18.20 8.67 9.45
N GLY A 237 17.13 8.06 8.95
CA GLY A 237 15.87 8.00 9.68
C GLY A 237 14.65 7.61 8.85
N LYS A 238 13.47 7.79 9.44
CA LYS A 238 12.20 7.55 8.75
C LYS A 238 11.84 8.79 7.94
N ILE A 239 11.59 8.60 6.64
CA ILE A 239 11.13 9.64 5.72
C ILE A 239 9.60 9.72 5.79
N GLY A 240 8.93 8.57 5.73
CA GLY A 240 7.47 8.54 5.67
C GLY A 240 6.90 7.14 5.84
N GLY A 241 5.60 7.00 5.63
CA GLY A 241 4.96 5.70 5.64
C GLY A 241 3.63 5.69 4.91
N ALA A 242 3.28 4.50 4.45
CA ALA A 242 2.08 4.25 3.67
C ALA A 242 0.96 3.61 4.51
N ALA A 243 -0.27 3.69 4.01
CA ALA A 243 -1.38 2.89 4.48
C ALA A 243 -2.28 2.51 3.29
N GLN A 244 -2.97 1.38 3.42
CA GLN A 244 -3.85 0.86 2.39
C GLN A 244 -5.26 0.59 2.90
N LYS A 245 -6.23 0.70 1.99
CA LYS A 245 -7.61 0.22 2.17
C LYS A 245 -8.06 -0.46 0.89
N ARG A 246 -8.57 -1.69 1.01
CA ARG A 246 -9.24 -2.41 -0.07
C ARG A 246 -10.75 -2.25 0.12
N LEU A 247 -11.45 -1.77 -0.91
CA LEU A 247 -12.90 -1.64 -0.94
C LEU A 247 -13.51 -2.91 -1.54
N ALA A 248 -14.72 -3.25 -1.09
CA ALA A 248 -15.41 -4.46 -1.54
C ALA A 248 -15.77 -4.42 -3.04
N ASN A 249 -15.88 -3.22 -3.62
CA ASN A 249 -16.15 -3.00 -5.05
C ASN A 249 -14.90 -3.15 -5.94
N GLY A 250 -13.76 -3.62 -5.41
CA GLY A 250 -12.55 -3.85 -6.20
C GLY A 250 -11.58 -2.65 -6.27
N GLY A 251 -11.89 -1.52 -5.63
CA GLY A 251 -10.95 -0.40 -5.50
C GLY A 251 -9.90 -0.63 -4.41
N VAL A 252 -8.65 -0.23 -4.66
CA VAL A 252 -7.56 -0.25 -3.68
C VAL A 252 -6.99 1.16 -3.55
N LEU A 253 -7.06 1.69 -2.33
CA LEU A 253 -6.37 2.90 -1.90
C LEU A 253 -5.02 2.51 -1.35
N HIS A 254 -3.96 3.12 -1.86
CA HIS A 254 -2.65 3.16 -1.22
C HIS A 254 -2.20 4.61 -1.13
N HIS A 255 -1.96 5.12 0.07
CA HIS A 255 -1.51 6.49 0.25
C HIS A 255 -0.29 6.55 1.15
N ALA A 256 0.55 7.56 0.97
CA ALA A 256 1.70 7.75 1.83
C ALA A 256 1.91 9.22 2.14
N THR A 257 2.47 9.46 3.32
CA THR A 257 2.92 10.77 3.77
C THR A 257 4.40 10.71 4.02
N LEU A 258 5.14 11.61 3.38
CA LEU A 258 6.55 11.83 3.56
C LEU A 258 6.78 13.15 4.28
N SER A 259 7.68 13.14 5.27
CA SER A 259 8.16 14.35 5.93
C SER A 259 8.97 15.17 4.94
N TYR A 260 8.52 16.38 4.62
CA TYR A 260 9.31 17.32 3.83
C TYR A 260 10.17 18.20 4.74
N ASP A 261 9.55 18.79 5.77
CA ASP A 261 10.21 19.70 6.73
C ASP A 261 9.46 19.72 8.08
N ILE A 262 9.03 18.55 8.57
CA ILE A 262 8.33 18.43 9.87
C ILE A 262 9.32 18.60 11.02
N ASP A 263 8.90 19.37 12.03
CA ASP A 263 9.54 19.40 13.34
C ASP A 263 9.13 18.17 14.19
N GLY A 264 10.12 17.33 14.50
CA GLY A 264 9.92 16.15 15.34
C GLY A 264 9.48 16.48 16.77
N GLN A 265 9.82 17.65 17.31
CA GLN A 265 9.39 18.06 18.65
C GLN A 265 7.89 18.35 18.67
N MET A 266 7.39 19.14 17.70
CA MET A 266 5.96 19.42 17.54
C MET A 266 5.14 18.12 17.49
N MET A 267 5.64 17.08 16.81
CA MET A 267 4.96 15.78 16.75
C MET A 267 4.74 15.16 18.13
N THR A 268 5.71 15.25 19.04
CA THR A 268 5.60 14.69 20.39
C THR A 268 4.64 15.47 21.29
N GLU A 269 4.37 16.73 20.97
CA GLU A 269 3.41 17.56 21.71
C GLU A 269 1.97 17.36 21.24
N VAL A 270 1.77 16.90 20.01
CA VAL A 270 0.43 16.70 19.41
C VAL A 270 -0.02 15.24 19.47
N LEU A 271 0.89 14.29 19.24
CA LEU A 271 0.57 12.86 19.24
C LEU A 271 0.87 12.22 20.59
N ARG A 272 -0.10 11.47 21.11
CA ARG A 272 0.09 10.59 22.26
C ARG A 272 0.75 9.31 21.79
N ILE A 273 2.07 9.35 21.63
CA ILE A 273 2.84 8.17 21.23
C ILE A 273 2.72 7.12 22.34
N GLY A 274 2.03 6.02 22.05
CA GLY A 274 1.63 5.01 23.02
C GLY A 274 2.77 4.54 23.93
N ARG A 275 2.56 4.61 25.25
CA ARG A 275 3.48 4.13 26.29
C ARG A 275 3.84 2.64 26.16
N GLU A 276 3.08 1.84 25.42
CA GLU A 276 3.41 0.42 25.14
C GLU A 276 4.53 0.24 24.10
N LYS A 277 4.72 1.15 23.14
CA LYS A 277 5.91 1.09 22.26
C LYS A 277 7.19 1.50 23.00
N LEU A 278 7.04 2.20 24.13
CA LEU A 278 8.13 2.60 25.02
C LEU A 278 8.54 1.48 25.99
N SER A 279 7.69 0.47 26.25
CA SER A 279 8.02 -0.64 27.16
C SER A 279 8.83 -1.77 26.49
N ASP A 280 8.74 -1.94 25.17
CA ASP A 280 9.51 -2.99 24.46
C ASP A 280 10.80 -2.49 23.79
N LYS A 281 11.03 -1.17 23.75
CA LYS A 281 12.30 -0.57 23.35
C LYS A 281 12.49 0.71 24.15
N GLY A 282 13.26 0.61 25.24
CA GLY A 282 13.45 1.66 26.22
C GLY A 282 13.67 3.03 25.60
N THR A 283 12.87 4.01 26.05
CA THR A 283 13.03 5.50 26.06
C THR A 283 13.70 6.24 24.89
N ALA A 284 14.06 5.58 23.79
CA ALA A 284 14.70 6.12 22.60
C ALA A 284 13.87 5.88 21.33
N SER A 285 12.65 5.33 21.44
CA SER A 285 11.89 4.76 20.32
C SER A 285 10.66 5.56 19.84
N ALA A 286 10.30 6.67 20.50
CA ALA A 286 9.19 7.53 20.06
C ALA A 286 9.62 8.57 19.02
N ALA A 287 10.88 9.00 19.07
CA ALA A 287 11.54 9.80 18.03
C ALA A 287 12.57 8.94 17.30
N LYS A 288 12.14 7.88 16.59
CA LYS A 288 12.92 7.45 15.42
C LYS A 288 13.14 8.73 14.63
N ARG A 289 14.39 9.20 14.52
CA ARG A 289 14.72 10.48 13.88
C ARG A 289 13.91 10.59 12.59
N VAL A 290 12.93 11.49 12.60
CA VAL A 290 12.25 11.88 11.37
C VAL A 290 13.35 12.53 10.55
N ASP A 291 13.49 12.12 9.31
CA ASP A 291 14.53 12.60 8.42
C ASP A 291 13.87 13.29 7.23
N PRO A 292 13.59 14.60 7.34
CA PRO A 292 12.86 15.34 6.33
C PRO A 292 13.59 15.34 4.98
N LEU A 293 12.82 15.36 3.89
CA LEU A 293 13.38 15.41 2.55
C LEU A 293 14.20 16.68 2.29
N ARG A 294 13.79 17.82 2.88
CA ARG A 294 14.48 19.10 2.74
C ARG A 294 15.89 19.05 3.31
N SER A 295 16.11 18.41 4.47
CA SER A 295 17.44 18.31 5.07
C SER A 295 18.38 17.39 4.30
N GLN A 296 17.85 16.39 3.59
CA GLN A 296 18.64 15.46 2.80
C GLN A 296 19.01 15.99 1.42
N THR A 297 18.10 16.77 0.79
CA THR A 297 18.24 17.20 -0.60
C THR A 297 18.58 18.68 -0.76
N GLY A 298 18.17 19.53 0.19
CA GLY A 298 18.20 20.98 0.05
C GLY A 298 17.21 21.56 -0.97
N LEU A 299 16.37 20.72 -1.59
CA LEU A 299 15.43 21.12 -2.64
C LEU A 299 14.14 21.69 -2.08
N GLU A 300 13.48 22.52 -2.88
CA GLU A 300 12.15 23.01 -2.56
C GLU A 300 11.10 21.91 -2.75
N ARG A 301 10.02 21.96 -1.95
CA ARG A 301 8.94 20.96 -1.97
C ARG A 301 8.37 20.74 -3.38
N ALA A 302 8.19 21.83 -4.12
CA ALA A 302 7.65 21.79 -5.47
C ALA A 302 8.57 21.03 -6.45
N GLU A 303 9.89 21.18 -6.33
CA GLU A 303 10.84 20.44 -7.17
C GLU A 303 10.80 18.94 -6.91
N ILE A 304 10.66 18.54 -5.63
CA ILE A 304 10.51 17.14 -5.25
C ILE A 304 9.20 16.57 -5.82
N ILE A 305 8.09 17.32 -5.73
CA ILE A 305 6.81 16.91 -6.30
C ILE A 305 6.88 16.76 -7.83
N GLU A 306 7.52 17.69 -8.53
CA GLU A 306 7.71 17.55 -9.98
C GLU A 306 8.55 16.31 -10.32
N ARG A 307 9.59 16.00 -9.52
CA ARG A 307 10.38 14.77 -9.71
C ARG A 307 9.58 13.50 -9.47
N PHE A 308 8.64 13.52 -8.51
CA PHE A 308 7.71 12.42 -8.30
C PHE A 308 6.81 12.22 -9.53
N LYS A 309 6.25 13.32 -10.05
CA LYS A 309 5.40 13.29 -11.25
C LYS A 309 6.18 12.80 -12.47
N ASP A 310 7.41 13.29 -12.69
CA ASP A 310 8.26 12.88 -13.83
C ASP A 310 8.63 11.39 -13.76
N THR A 311 8.99 10.89 -12.57
CA THR A 311 9.29 9.48 -12.36
C THR A 311 8.07 8.62 -12.65
N PHE A 312 6.90 9.02 -12.13
CA PHE A 312 5.66 8.29 -12.36
C PHE A 312 5.27 8.27 -13.84
N ARG A 313 5.36 9.41 -14.55
CA ARG A 313 5.14 9.48 -16.00
C ARG A 313 6.07 8.56 -16.77
N SER A 314 7.35 8.53 -16.41
CA SER A 314 8.33 7.67 -17.09
C SER A 314 8.03 6.17 -16.89
N LEU A 315 7.41 5.81 -15.76
CA LEU A 315 7.01 4.45 -15.45
C LEU A 315 5.72 4.02 -16.18
N THR A 316 4.76 4.93 -16.34
CA THR A 316 3.34 4.62 -16.66
C THR A 316 2.82 5.26 -17.95
N ASP A 317 3.54 6.21 -18.54
CA ASP A 317 3.05 7.11 -19.58
C ASP A 317 1.81 7.93 -19.14
N ALA A 318 1.64 8.16 -17.83
CA ALA A 318 0.46 8.81 -17.28
C ALA A 318 0.16 10.20 -17.87
N GLU A 319 -1.11 10.41 -18.19
CA GLU A 319 -1.64 11.68 -18.63
C GLU A 319 -1.89 12.63 -17.44
N THR A 320 -2.03 13.92 -17.72
CA THR A 320 -2.46 14.87 -16.68
C THR A 320 -3.98 14.77 -16.53
N GLY A 321 -4.44 14.39 -15.33
CA GLY A 321 -5.86 14.30 -14.99
C GLY A 321 -6.36 15.50 -14.20
N SER A 322 -7.65 15.48 -13.91
CA SER A 322 -8.32 16.41 -12.98
C SER A 322 -9.39 15.70 -12.16
N ILE A 323 -9.85 16.35 -11.10
CA ILE A 323 -11.01 15.91 -10.33
C ILE A 323 -12.24 16.62 -10.91
N SER A 324 -13.22 15.84 -11.35
CA SER A 324 -14.41 16.40 -11.98
C SER A 324 -15.34 17.07 -10.96
N ALA A 325 -16.24 17.93 -11.45
CA ALA A 325 -17.19 18.63 -10.58
C ALA A 325 -18.13 17.68 -9.83
N ASP A 326 -18.51 16.54 -10.44
CA ASP A 326 -19.32 15.52 -9.79
C ASP A 326 -18.53 14.71 -8.75
N GLU A 327 -17.23 14.47 -8.95
CA GLU A 327 -16.37 13.87 -7.93
C GLU A 327 -16.21 14.78 -6.72
N TYR A 328 -16.06 16.09 -6.96
CA TYR A 328 -16.10 17.09 -5.89
C TYR A 328 -17.44 17.10 -5.16
N ALA A 329 -18.56 17.08 -5.87
CA ALA A 329 -19.89 17.07 -5.27
C ALA A 329 -20.12 15.80 -4.41
N ASP A 330 -19.70 14.63 -4.89
CA ASP A 330 -19.75 13.38 -4.11
C ASP A 330 -18.88 13.46 -2.86
N ALA A 331 -17.68 14.05 -2.97
CA ALA A 331 -16.78 14.23 -1.85
C ALA A 331 -17.34 15.24 -0.82
N GLU A 332 -17.93 16.35 -1.27
CA GLU A 332 -18.62 17.32 -0.40
C GLU A 332 -19.78 16.66 0.36
N ALA A 333 -20.58 15.82 -0.31
CA ALA A 333 -21.64 15.05 0.33
C ALA A 333 -21.10 14.07 1.38
N LEU A 334 -19.96 13.41 1.10
CA LEU A 334 -19.28 12.55 2.09
C LEU A 334 -18.66 13.35 3.24
N VAL A 335 -18.16 14.56 3.00
CA VAL A 335 -17.70 15.43 4.09
C VAL A 335 -18.87 15.71 5.04
N ALA A 336 -20.00 16.19 4.52
CA ALA A 336 -21.16 16.53 5.32
C ALA A 336 -21.76 15.33 6.07
N SER A 337 -21.87 14.18 5.40
CA SER A 337 -22.53 13.00 5.95
C SER A 337 -21.62 12.11 6.81
N LYS A 338 -20.29 12.23 6.67
CA LYS A 338 -19.32 11.34 7.33
C LYS A 338 -18.11 12.09 7.88
N PHE A 339 -17.23 12.66 7.06
CA PHE A 339 -15.91 13.12 7.51
C PHE A 339 -15.92 14.35 8.43
N ALA A 340 -17.02 15.12 8.43
CA ALA A 340 -17.24 16.24 9.36
C ALA A 340 -18.04 15.84 10.62
N THR A 341 -18.44 14.58 10.75
CA THR A 341 -19.31 14.15 11.85
C THR A 341 -18.51 13.67 13.06
N GLU A 342 -18.98 14.05 14.25
CA GLU A 342 -18.46 13.52 15.53
C GLU A 342 -18.56 12.00 15.61
N ALA A 343 -19.64 11.43 15.05
CA ALA A 343 -19.85 9.98 15.00
C ALA A 343 -18.73 9.25 14.25
N TRP A 344 -18.24 9.82 13.14
CA TRP A 344 -17.10 9.28 12.42
C TRP A 344 -15.79 9.52 13.17
N LEU A 345 -15.53 10.76 13.61
CA LEU A 345 -14.30 11.11 14.31
C LEU A 345 -14.09 10.26 15.57
N HIS A 346 -15.15 10.05 16.36
CA HIS A 346 -15.11 9.29 17.62
C HIS A 346 -15.51 7.83 17.48
N ARG A 347 -15.63 7.30 16.26
CA ARG A 347 -15.88 5.87 16.04
C ARG A 347 -14.79 5.03 16.72
N VAL A 348 -15.19 4.20 17.67
CA VAL A 348 -14.37 3.12 18.22
C VAL A 348 -14.99 1.81 17.73
N PRO A 349 -14.28 1.00 16.94
CA PRO A 349 -14.77 -0.28 16.42
C PRO A 349 -15.20 -1.28 17.50
#